data_AF-A0A2U1UTZ2-F1
#
_entry.id   AF-A0A2U1UTZ2-F1
#
_cell.length_a   1.000
_cell.length_b   1.000
_cell.length_c   1.000
_cell.angle_alpha   90.00
_cell.angle_beta   90.00
_cell.angle_gamma   90.00
#
_symmetry.space_group_name_H-M   'P 1'
#
loop_
_entity.id
_entity.type
_entity.pdbx_description
1 polymer ?
#
loop_
_entity_poly.entity_id
_entity_poly.type
_entity_poly.pdbx_seq_one_letter_code
_entity_poly.pdbx_strand_id
1 'polypeptide(L)'
;MKIDLILCGEILTKLGEYYPTPARSEQLSEIEKIAGDDEDILVANLVYLEQHRLLVSGIKRGLNGHVIYTGGLVLTKDGIDYIREDGGLTALRDKASANYQLHEAILSELIRQIQASPDTDRDKEALASQLRSLPAETIKHLYMKLLDQGVSYLPGVFQLIQKLLRPE
;
A
#
# COMPACT_ATOMS: atom_id res chain seq x y z
N MET A 1 17.78 -17.47 -15.62
CA MET A 1 17.10 -16.16 -15.65
C MET A 1 18.10 -15.15 -15.07
N LYS A 2 18.37 -14.00 -15.71
CA LYS A 2 19.38 -13.02 -15.22
C LYS A 2 18.86 -12.11 -14.10
N ILE A 3 17.57 -12.21 -13.77
CA ILE A 3 16.93 -11.45 -12.70
C ILE A 3 17.10 -12.21 -11.38
N ASP A 4 17.62 -11.53 -10.37
CA ASP A 4 17.83 -12.01 -9.02
C ASP A 4 17.19 -11.03 -8.02
N LEU A 5 16.21 -11.52 -7.25
CA LEU A 5 15.45 -10.68 -6.32
C LEU A 5 16.26 -10.28 -5.07
N ILE A 6 17.26 -11.09 -4.69
CA ILE A 6 18.15 -10.75 -3.58
C ILE A 6 19.02 -9.57 -4.02
N LEU A 7 19.64 -9.67 -5.19
CA LEU A 7 20.42 -8.59 -5.80
C LEU A 7 19.58 -7.32 -5.99
N CYS A 8 18.33 -7.45 -6.45
CA CYS A 8 17.42 -6.31 -6.56
C CYS A 8 17.24 -5.58 -5.21
N GLY A 9 17.06 -6.33 -4.11
CA GLY A 9 16.96 -5.77 -2.77
C GLY A 9 18.24 -5.07 -2.32
N GLU A 10 19.41 -5.66 -2.60
CA GLU A 10 20.71 -5.08 -2.27
C GLU A 10 20.97 -3.78 -3.04
N ILE A 11 20.67 -3.73 -4.34
CA ILE A 11 20.78 -2.53 -5.18
C ILE A 11 19.89 -1.40 -4.64
N LEU A 12 18.62 -1.71 -4.34
CA LEU A 12 17.68 -0.71 -3.81
C LEU A 12 18.13 -0.19 -2.45
N THR A 13 18.54 -1.08 -1.54
CA THR A 13 19.05 -0.72 -0.21
C THR A 13 20.25 0.19 -0.35
N LYS A 14 21.17 -0.15 -1.25
CA LYS A 14 22.39 0.63 -1.48
C LYS A 14 22.07 2.03 -2.01
N LEU A 15 21.20 2.15 -3.00
CA LEU A 15 20.74 3.44 -3.53
C LEU A 15 19.98 4.26 -2.48
N GLY A 16 19.31 3.59 -1.53
CA GLY A 16 18.60 4.21 -0.42
C GLY A 16 19.50 4.98 0.55
N GLU A 17 20.77 4.56 0.72
CA GLU A 17 21.72 5.20 1.65
C GLU A 17 22.00 6.68 1.33
N TYR A 18 21.81 7.09 0.08
CA TYR A 18 22.16 8.44 -0.41
C TYR A 18 21.02 9.14 -1.18
N TYR A 19 19.81 8.59 -1.16
CA TYR A 19 18.62 9.29 -1.63
C TYR A 19 18.46 10.65 -0.92
N PRO A 20 18.05 11.74 -1.61
CA PRO A 20 17.55 11.83 -2.99
C PRO A 20 18.63 12.09 -4.05
N THR A 21 19.90 11.95 -3.71
CA THR A 21 20.99 12.24 -4.66
C THR A 21 21.18 11.05 -5.61
N PRO A 22 21.39 11.27 -6.92
CA PRO A 22 21.81 10.21 -7.81
C PRO A 22 23.15 9.61 -7.41
N ALA A 23 23.40 8.37 -7.82
CA ALA A 23 24.68 7.70 -7.62
C ALA A 23 25.82 8.52 -8.25
N ARG A 24 27.02 8.43 -7.68
CA ARG A 24 28.27 8.89 -8.31
C ARG A 24 29.06 7.68 -8.80
N SER A 25 30.19 7.96 -9.45
CA SER A 25 31.05 6.91 -10.01
C SER A 25 31.51 5.91 -8.95
N GLU A 26 31.84 6.36 -7.73
CA GLU A 26 32.24 5.44 -6.67
C GLU A 26 31.10 4.50 -6.24
N GLN A 27 29.87 5.02 -6.10
CA GLN A 27 28.71 4.18 -5.75
C GLN A 27 28.33 3.23 -6.89
N LEU A 28 28.49 3.62 -8.16
CA LEU A 28 28.28 2.70 -9.27
C LEU A 28 29.26 1.52 -9.20
N SER A 29 30.53 1.77 -8.93
CA SER A 29 31.52 0.69 -8.75
C SER A 29 31.23 -0.23 -7.56
N GLU A 30 30.56 0.26 -6.52
CA GLU A 30 30.06 -0.59 -5.44
C GLU A 30 28.89 -1.46 -5.90
N ILE A 31 27.95 -0.89 -6.66
CA ILE A 31 26.79 -1.61 -7.22
C ILE A 31 27.24 -2.68 -8.24
N GLU A 32 28.24 -2.39 -9.06
CA GLU A 32 28.85 -3.35 -9.99
C GLU A 32 29.41 -4.57 -9.24
N LYS A 33 30.11 -4.33 -8.12
CA LYS A 33 30.62 -5.42 -7.26
C LYS A 33 29.51 -6.25 -6.61
N ILE A 34 28.42 -5.62 -6.17
CA ILE A 34 27.25 -6.33 -5.64
C ILE A 34 26.68 -7.26 -6.73
N ALA A 35 26.68 -6.83 -7.98
CA ALA A 35 26.29 -7.65 -9.14
C ALA A 35 27.37 -8.66 -9.59
N GLY A 36 28.47 -8.82 -8.85
CA GLY A 36 29.56 -9.73 -9.19
C GLY A 36 30.41 -9.29 -10.39
N ASP A 37 30.46 -7.98 -10.66
CA ASP A 37 31.10 -7.36 -11.82
C ASP A 37 30.58 -7.90 -13.17
N ASP A 38 29.35 -8.43 -13.20
CA ASP A 38 28.65 -8.90 -14.39
C ASP A 38 27.68 -7.82 -14.90
N GLU A 39 28.07 -7.14 -15.98
CA GLU A 39 27.29 -6.06 -16.61
C GLU A 39 25.89 -6.55 -17.05
N ASP A 40 25.81 -7.76 -17.59
CA ASP A 40 24.57 -8.31 -18.12
C ASP A 40 23.56 -8.61 -17.00
N ILE A 41 24.05 -9.10 -15.85
CA ILE A 41 23.25 -9.29 -14.64
C ILE A 41 22.82 -7.92 -14.09
N LEU A 42 23.74 -6.96 -13.96
CA LEU A 42 23.41 -5.63 -13.43
C LEU A 42 22.34 -4.95 -14.28
N VAL A 43 22.53 -4.90 -15.61
CA VAL A 43 21.60 -4.28 -16.56
C VAL A 43 20.23 -4.95 -16.50
N ALA A 44 20.17 -6.29 -16.45
CA ALA A 44 18.89 -7.01 -16.38
C ALA A 44 18.09 -6.64 -15.11
N ASN A 45 18.76 -6.55 -13.96
CA ASN A 45 18.12 -6.22 -12.69
C ASN A 45 17.74 -4.73 -12.61
N LEU A 46 18.59 -3.81 -13.07
CA LEU A 46 18.27 -2.38 -13.15
C LEU A 46 17.07 -2.11 -14.06
N VAL A 47 17.00 -2.76 -15.22
CA VAL A 47 15.84 -2.65 -16.14
C VAL A 47 14.58 -3.21 -15.47
N TYR A 48 14.67 -4.35 -14.77
CA TYR A 48 13.53 -4.92 -14.07
C TYR A 48 13.00 -3.98 -12.96
N LEU A 49 13.91 -3.41 -12.16
CA LEU A 49 13.57 -2.44 -11.11
C LEU A 49 12.95 -1.16 -11.68
N GLU A 50 13.44 -0.68 -12.82
CA GLU A 50 12.90 0.48 -13.53
C GLU A 50 11.50 0.20 -14.13
N GLN A 51 11.24 -1.02 -14.63
CA GLN A 51 9.90 -1.44 -15.10
C GLN A 51 8.87 -1.44 -13.97
N HIS A 52 9.29 -1.77 -12.74
CA HIS A 52 8.47 -1.64 -11.54
C HIS A 52 8.45 -0.22 -10.96
N ARG A 53 9.11 0.73 -11.65
CA ARG A 53 9.21 2.14 -11.28
C ARG A 53 9.90 2.36 -9.93
N LEU A 54 10.72 1.42 -9.46
CA LEU A 54 11.41 1.52 -8.16
C LEU A 54 12.65 2.42 -8.24
N LEU A 55 13.29 2.50 -9.40
CA LEU A 55 14.41 3.39 -9.66
C LEU A 55 14.36 3.94 -11.08
N VAL A 56 15.15 4.96 -11.35
CA VAL A 56 15.59 5.34 -12.70
C VAL A 56 16.96 4.73 -12.89
N SER A 57 17.18 3.96 -13.96
CA SER A 57 18.40 3.16 -14.12
C SER A 57 19.58 3.97 -14.64
N GLY A 58 19.31 5.12 -15.27
CA GLY A 58 20.33 5.89 -15.98
C GLY A 58 20.87 5.17 -17.23
N ILE A 59 20.34 4.00 -17.60
CA ILE A 59 20.83 3.22 -18.73
C ILE A 59 20.55 3.96 -20.05
N LYS A 60 21.60 4.14 -20.85
CA LYS A 60 21.56 4.66 -22.20
C LYS A 60 22.13 3.63 -23.16
N ARG A 61 21.56 3.54 -24.36
CA ARG A 61 22.14 2.74 -25.45
C ARG A 61 23.30 3.52 -26.06
N GLY A 62 24.49 2.96 -26.00
CA GLY A 62 25.68 3.44 -26.69
C GLY A 62 25.95 2.63 -27.96
N LEU A 63 27.02 3.00 -28.66
CA LEU A 63 27.48 2.30 -29.87
C LEU A 63 27.99 0.87 -29.58
N ASN A 64 28.50 0.63 -28.36
CA ASN A 64 29.15 -0.63 -27.97
C ASN A 64 28.41 -1.39 -26.85
N GLY A 65 27.15 -1.06 -26.57
CA GLY A 65 26.39 -1.68 -25.49
C GLY A 65 25.61 -0.69 -24.64
N HIS A 66 25.48 -0.98 -23.36
CA HIS A 66 24.79 -0.11 -22.40
C HIS A 66 25.81 0.79 -21.69
N VAL A 67 25.38 2.00 -21.35
CA VAL A 67 26.15 2.90 -20.48
C VAL A 67 25.22 3.34 -19.36
N ILE A 68 25.66 3.18 -18.11
CA ILE A 68 24.92 3.64 -16.94
C ILE A 68 25.34 5.09 -16.66
N TYR A 69 24.45 6.04 -16.95
CA TYR A 69 24.64 7.43 -16.57
C TYR A 69 24.32 7.59 -15.08
N THR A 70 25.35 7.66 -14.24
CA THR A 70 25.24 7.75 -12.77
C THR A 70 24.38 8.92 -12.31
N GLY A 71 24.46 10.07 -12.99
CA GLY A 71 23.60 11.23 -12.72
C GLY A 71 22.09 10.99 -12.95
N GLY A 72 21.71 9.84 -13.52
CA GLY A 72 20.33 9.38 -13.65
C GLY A 72 20.01 8.12 -12.86
N LEU A 73 20.97 7.52 -12.16
CA LEU A 73 20.77 6.31 -11.35
C LEU A 73 20.32 6.73 -9.94
N VAL A 74 19.03 6.62 -9.65
CA VAL A 74 18.43 7.09 -8.38
C VAL A 74 17.12 6.37 -8.09
N LEU A 75 16.78 6.19 -6.80
CA LEU A 75 15.46 5.67 -6.40
C LEU A 75 14.34 6.64 -6.76
N THR A 76 13.17 6.09 -7.07
CA THR A 76 11.92 6.85 -7.13
C THR A 76 11.25 6.89 -5.75
N LYS A 77 10.12 7.60 -5.63
CA LYS A 77 9.25 7.49 -4.46
C LYS A 77 8.76 6.06 -4.20
N ASP A 78 8.54 5.27 -5.25
CA ASP A 78 8.02 3.91 -5.13
C ASP A 78 9.13 2.96 -4.66
N GLY A 79 10.38 3.19 -5.07
CA GLY A 79 11.54 2.47 -4.53
C GLY A 79 11.79 2.77 -3.06
N ILE A 80 11.62 4.03 -2.64
CA ILE A 80 11.70 4.41 -1.23
C ILE A 80 10.58 3.76 -0.42
N ASP A 81 9.33 3.79 -0.90
CA ASP A 81 8.21 3.14 -0.24
C ASP A 81 8.41 1.61 -0.16
N TYR A 82 9.05 0.99 -1.16
CA TYR A 82 9.35 -0.44 -1.20
C TYR A 82 10.36 -0.89 -0.13
N ILE A 83 11.43 -0.11 0.11
CA ILE A 83 12.47 -0.48 1.10
C ILE A 83 12.06 -0.18 2.54
N ARG A 84 11.01 0.61 2.77
CA ARG A 84 10.54 0.93 4.11
C ARG A 84 9.71 -0.20 4.70
N GLU A 85 10.00 -0.56 5.95
CA GLU A 85 9.24 -1.58 6.69
C GLU A 85 7.74 -1.24 6.85
N ASP A 86 7.40 0.04 6.87
CA ASP A 86 6.01 0.51 6.99
C ASP A 86 5.26 0.60 5.64
N GLY A 87 5.93 0.29 4.53
CA GLY A 87 5.41 0.43 3.15
C GLY A 87 5.26 1.87 2.68
N GLY A 88 5.82 2.84 3.42
CA GLY A 88 5.90 4.24 3.07
C GLY A 88 4.55 4.94 2.84
N LEU A 89 4.57 5.98 2.02
CA LEU A 89 3.40 6.83 1.77
C LEU A 89 2.31 6.12 0.98
N THR A 90 2.68 5.16 0.13
CA THR A 90 1.74 4.31 -0.59
C THR A 90 0.88 3.51 0.39
N ALA A 91 1.49 2.80 1.34
CA ALA A 91 0.75 2.05 2.36
C ALA A 91 -0.11 2.96 3.26
N LEU A 92 0.38 4.16 3.60
CA LEU A 92 -0.39 5.14 4.38
C LEU A 92 -1.65 5.58 3.62
N ARG A 93 -1.53 5.90 2.34
CA ARG A 93 -2.65 6.32 1.49
C ARG A 93 -3.66 5.19 1.30
N ASP A 94 -3.19 3.97 1.09
CA ASP A 94 -4.07 2.82 0.88
C ASP A 94 -4.86 2.51 2.17
N LYS A 95 -4.22 2.58 3.35
CA LYS A 95 -4.89 2.50 4.65
C LYS A 95 -5.94 3.61 4.84
N ALA A 96 -5.61 4.85 4.47
CA ALA A 96 -6.56 5.96 4.55
C ALA A 96 -7.76 5.74 3.61
N SER A 97 -7.52 5.23 2.41
CA SER A 97 -8.57 4.90 1.42
C SER A 97 -9.48 3.78 1.91
N ALA A 98 -8.91 2.72 2.48
CA ALA A 98 -9.68 1.62 3.08
C ALA A 98 -10.52 2.09 4.26
N ASN A 99 -9.97 2.94 5.15
CA ASN A 99 -10.71 3.53 6.25
C ASN A 99 -11.87 4.40 5.78
N TYR A 100 -11.66 5.21 4.73
CA TYR A 100 -12.70 6.01 4.12
C TYR A 100 -13.81 5.14 3.51
N GLN A 101 -13.45 4.11 2.74
CA GLN A 101 -14.42 3.18 2.15
C GLN A 101 -15.24 2.44 3.21
N LEU A 102 -14.59 1.98 4.28
CA LEU A 102 -15.26 1.33 5.41
C LEU A 102 -16.24 2.30 6.09
N HIS A 103 -15.82 3.55 6.29
CA HIS A 103 -16.67 4.58 6.87
C HIS A 103 -17.93 4.82 6.04
N GLU A 104 -17.79 5.03 4.73
CA GLU A 104 -18.92 5.24 3.81
C GLU A 104 -19.86 4.03 3.78
N ALA A 105 -19.31 2.82 3.80
CA ALA A 105 -20.10 1.58 3.83
C ALA A 105 -20.93 1.46 5.12
N ILE A 106 -20.31 1.71 6.29
CA ILE A 106 -21.00 1.70 7.59
C ILE A 106 -22.12 2.74 7.63
N LEU A 107 -21.82 3.98 7.22
CA LEU A 107 -22.82 5.06 7.21
C LEU A 107 -24.01 4.72 6.31
N SER A 108 -23.73 4.22 5.11
CA SER A 108 -24.76 3.79 4.15
C SER A 108 -25.65 2.69 4.73
N GLU A 109 -25.05 1.69 5.39
CA GLU A 109 -25.80 0.59 6.00
C GLU A 109 -26.67 1.06 7.18
N LEU A 110 -26.15 1.93 8.05
CA LEU A 110 -26.94 2.49 9.16
C LEU A 110 -28.16 3.28 8.66
N ILE A 111 -27.97 4.09 7.61
CA ILE A 111 -29.08 4.83 6.98
C ILE A 111 -30.10 3.87 6.38
N ARG A 112 -29.64 2.81 5.70
CA ARG A 112 -30.50 1.78 5.12
C ARG A 112 -31.35 1.09 6.20
N GLN A 113 -30.76 0.75 7.34
CA GLN A 113 -31.47 0.15 8.48
C GLN A 113 -32.52 1.10 9.07
N ILE A 114 -32.20 2.39 9.21
CA ILE A 114 -33.16 3.41 9.68
C ILE A 114 -34.35 3.51 8.72
N GLN A 115 -34.09 3.54 7.42
CA GLN A 115 -35.14 3.64 6.39
C GLN A 115 -36.03 2.40 6.40
N ALA A 116 -35.44 1.21 6.51
CA ALA A 116 -36.14 -0.07 6.53
C ALA A 116 -36.91 -0.36 7.84
N SER A 117 -36.66 0.40 8.91
CA SER A 117 -37.37 0.24 10.19
C SER A 117 -38.89 0.38 10.00
N PRO A 118 -39.73 -0.47 10.59
CA PRO A 118 -41.19 -0.35 10.50
C PRO A 118 -41.76 0.81 11.32
N ASP A 119 -40.93 1.48 12.14
CA ASP A 119 -41.35 2.56 13.03
C ASP A 119 -41.74 3.82 12.22
N THR A 120 -43.04 4.11 12.14
CA THR A 120 -43.62 5.23 11.37
C THR A 120 -43.66 6.54 12.14
N ASP A 121 -43.50 6.49 13.47
CA ASP A 121 -43.67 7.65 14.35
C ASP A 121 -42.38 8.46 14.52
N ARG A 122 -41.28 8.00 13.90
CA ARG A 122 -39.97 8.66 13.95
C ARG A 122 -39.67 9.42 12.67
N ASP A 123 -39.12 10.62 12.83
CA ASP A 123 -38.51 11.37 11.74
C ASP A 123 -37.19 10.70 11.31
N LYS A 124 -37.32 9.70 10.43
CA LYS A 124 -36.21 8.93 9.86
C LYS A 124 -35.24 9.82 9.07
N GLU A 125 -35.76 10.87 8.44
CA GLU A 125 -34.96 11.80 7.62
C GLU A 125 -34.09 12.67 8.51
N ALA A 126 -34.64 13.19 9.61
CA ALA A 126 -33.86 13.90 10.62
C ALA A 126 -32.76 13.01 11.23
N LEU A 127 -33.06 11.75 11.56
CA LEU A 127 -32.07 10.82 12.11
C LEU A 127 -30.95 10.49 11.11
N ALA A 128 -31.30 10.25 9.83
CA ALA A 128 -30.33 10.03 8.77
C ALA A 128 -29.46 11.27 8.52
N SER A 129 -30.05 12.46 8.59
CA SER A 129 -29.32 13.74 8.49
C SER A 129 -28.31 13.91 9.63
N GLN A 130 -28.73 13.63 10.87
CA GLN A 130 -27.84 13.65 12.03
C GLN A 130 -26.66 12.70 11.84
N LEU A 131 -26.90 11.45 11.40
CA LEU A 131 -25.82 10.51 11.11
C LEU A 131 -24.81 11.05 10.08
N ARG A 132 -25.28 11.62 8.96
CA ARG A 132 -24.39 12.20 7.93
C ARG A 132 -23.55 13.37 8.43
N SER A 133 -24.00 14.06 9.47
CA SER A 133 -23.28 15.19 10.07
C SER A 133 -22.18 14.77 11.06
N LEU A 134 -22.16 13.50 11.47
CA LEU A 134 -21.20 13.02 12.48
C LEU A 134 -19.79 12.85 11.89
N PRO A 135 -18.75 13.12 12.68
CA PRO A 135 -17.37 12.78 12.30
C PRO A 135 -17.18 11.27 12.11
N ALA A 136 -16.21 10.90 11.27
CA ALA A 136 -15.93 9.50 10.97
C ALA A 136 -15.63 8.64 12.21
N GLU A 137 -14.87 9.20 13.16
CA GLU A 137 -14.55 8.51 14.40
C GLU A 137 -15.81 8.27 15.26
N THR A 138 -16.75 9.22 15.27
CA THR A 138 -18.01 9.07 16.00
C THR A 138 -18.89 7.99 15.38
N ILE A 139 -18.97 7.92 14.05
CA ILE A 139 -19.70 6.85 13.34
C ILE A 139 -19.08 5.49 13.63
N LYS A 140 -17.75 5.38 13.62
CA LYS A 140 -17.04 4.15 13.98
C LYS A 140 -17.35 3.71 15.41
N HIS A 141 -17.30 4.62 16.38
CA HIS A 141 -17.66 4.32 17.77
C HIS A 141 -19.12 3.90 17.93
N LEU A 142 -20.05 4.56 17.21
CA LEU A 142 -21.46 4.19 17.21
C LEU A 142 -21.65 2.77 16.66
N TYR A 143 -21.05 2.47 15.50
CA TYR A 143 -21.13 1.16 14.88
C TYR A 143 -20.55 0.06 15.78
N MET A 144 -19.39 0.30 16.41
CA MET A 144 -18.82 -0.68 17.34
C MET A 144 -19.76 -0.97 18.52
N LYS A 145 -20.40 0.05 19.11
CA LYS A 145 -21.39 -0.16 20.17
C LYS A 145 -22.61 -0.96 19.70
N LEU A 146 -23.12 -0.66 18.51
CA LEU A 146 -24.24 -1.39 17.92
C LEU A 146 -23.85 -2.85 17.62
N LEU A 147 -22.64 -3.07 17.12
CA LEU A 147 -22.08 -4.39 16.86
C LEU A 147 -21.92 -5.18 18.16
N ASP A 148 -21.33 -4.59 19.20
CA ASP A 148 -21.15 -5.23 20.51
C ASP A 148 -22.50 -5.66 21.09
N GLN A 149 -23.50 -4.76 21.04
CA GLN A 149 -24.86 -5.08 21.45
C GLN A 149 -25.44 -6.21 20.61
N GLY A 150 -25.43 -6.10 19.28
CA GLY A 150 -25.97 -7.12 18.38
C GLY A 150 -25.33 -8.50 18.59
N VAL A 151 -24.00 -8.55 18.60
CA VAL A 151 -23.24 -9.80 18.80
C VAL A 151 -23.51 -10.41 20.17
N SER A 152 -23.64 -9.59 21.23
CA SER A 152 -23.94 -10.10 22.58
C SER A 152 -25.28 -10.85 22.68
N TYR A 153 -26.22 -10.57 21.76
CA TYR A 153 -27.53 -11.24 21.70
C TYR A 153 -27.60 -12.38 20.67
N LEU A 154 -26.55 -12.60 19.86
CA LEU A 154 -26.53 -13.67 18.88
C LEU A 154 -26.23 -15.02 19.55
N PRO A 155 -27.10 -16.04 19.42
CA PRO A 155 -26.78 -17.38 19.88
C PRO A 155 -25.73 -18.02 18.98
N GLY A 156 -24.74 -18.68 19.56
CA GLY A 156 -23.74 -19.45 18.80
C GLY A 156 -22.79 -18.60 17.94
N VAL A 157 -22.47 -17.38 18.38
CA VAL A 157 -21.52 -16.46 17.68
C VAL A 157 -20.22 -17.15 17.29
N PHE A 158 -19.66 -17.98 18.18
CA PHE A 158 -18.42 -18.69 17.90
C PHE A 158 -18.55 -19.60 16.67
N GLN A 159 -19.63 -20.38 16.57
CA GLN A 159 -19.89 -21.29 15.46
C GLN A 159 -20.19 -20.51 14.16
N LEU A 160 -20.89 -19.38 14.25
CA LEU A 160 -21.16 -18.50 13.11
C LEU A 160 -19.86 -17.91 12.55
N ILE A 161 -18.97 -17.39 13.41
CA ILE A 161 -17.66 -16.88 13.01
C ILE A 161 -16.83 -18.00 12.38
N GLN A 162 -16.78 -19.18 13.00
CA GLN A 162 -16.05 -20.33 12.44
C GLN A 162 -16.55 -20.73 11.05
N LYS A 163 -17.87 -20.70 10.83
CA LYS A 163 -18.46 -21.02 9.52
C LYS A 163 -18.05 -19.99 8.46
N LEU A 164 -18.09 -18.70 8.80
CA LEU A 164 -17.79 -17.61 7.85
C LEU A 164 -16.30 -17.47 7.51
N LEU A 165 -15.39 -17.90 8.41
CA LEU A 165 -13.95 -17.86 8.20
C LEU A 165 -13.39 -19.06 7.43
N ARG A 166 -14.19 -20.12 7.21
CA ARG A 166 -13.78 -21.24 6.37
C ARG A 166 -14.16 -20.92 4.92
N PRO A 167 -13.20 -20.71 4.00
CA PRO A 167 -13.53 -20.57 2.58
C PRO A 167 -14.10 -21.90 2.09
N GLU A 168 -15.17 -21.84 1.27
CA GLU A 168 -15.65 -22.98 0.48
C GLU A 168 -14.63 -23.37 -0.60
#